data_AF-A0AAV4M616-F1
#
_entry.id   AF-A0AAV4M616-F1
#
_cell.length_a   1.000
_cell.length_b   1.000
_cell.length_c   1.000
_cell.angle_alpha   90.00
_cell.angle_beta   90.00
_cell.angle_gamma   90.00
#
_symmetry.space_group_name_H-M   'P 1'
#
loop_
_entity.id
_entity.type
_entity.pdbx_description
1 polymer ?
#
loop_
_entity_poly.entity_id
_entity_poly.type
_entity_poly.pdbx_seq_one_letter_code
_entity_poly.pdbx_strand_id
1 'polypeptide(L)'
;MGISIVSPDGKDCETIFEKLSFNGTSSVVKCKPLTGRMHQIRVHLQYLGYPIINDPIYNHEHVFGPLKGKNGEIGKSRDQLLEDLLKAHSLQKWLIEDGLLSQDFESKTPIIDDQKTKYHLML
;
A
#
# COMPACT_ATOMS: atom_id res chain seq x y z
N MET A 1 -5.04 7.74 13.78
CA MET A 1 -4.73 7.34 12.39
C MET A 1 -6.02 6.88 11.73
N GLY A 2 -6.32 7.37 10.52
CA GLY A 2 -7.44 6.83 9.73
C GLY A 2 -6.94 5.75 8.79
N ILE A 3 -7.68 4.65 8.65
CA ILE A 3 -7.45 3.63 7.63
C ILE A 3 -8.53 3.74 6.55
N SER A 4 -8.13 3.68 5.29
CA SER A 4 -9.03 3.54 4.13
C SER A 4 -8.95 2.11 3.60
N ILE A 5 -10.08 1.54 3.19
CA ILE A 5 -10.22 0.20 2.59
C ILE A 5 -11.08 0.31 1.32
N VAL A 6 -10.87 -0.58 0.34
CA VAL A 6 -11.77 -0.68 -0.82
C VAL A 6 -13.09 -1.32 -0.38
N SER A 7 -14.21 -0.70 -0.75
CA SER A 7 -15.55 -1.21 -0.43
C SER A 7 -16.49 -0.97 -1.61
N PRO A 8 -17.42 -1.91 -1.90
CA PRO A 8 -18.53 -1.66 -2.84
C PRO A 8 -19.38 -0.44 -2.48
N ASP A 9 -19.51 -0.16 -1.17
CA ASP A 9 -20.25 1.01 -0.64
C ASP A 9 -19.35 2.24 -0.44
N GLY A 10 -18.11 2.18 -0.96
CA GLY A 10 -17.15 3.28 -0.89
C GLY A 10 -17.53 4.45 -1.80
N LYS A 11 -16.76 5.55 -1.70
CA LYS A 11 -16.89 6.68 -2.61
C LYS A 11 -16.11 6.41 -3.89
N ASP A 12 -16.61 6.92 -5.00
CA ASP A 12 -15.88 6.86 -6.27
C ASP A 12 -14.46 7.39 -6.12
N CYS A 13 -13.53 6.61 -6.68
CA CYS A 13 -12.11 6.88 -6.63
C CYS A 13 -11.38 6.35 -7.88
N GLU A 14 -10.44 7.14 -8.39
CA GLU A 14 -9.80 6.81 -9.67
C GLU A 14 -8.34 7.28 -9.69
N THR A 15 -7.45 6.38 -10.11
CA THR A 15 -6.02 6.66 -10.24
C THR A 15 -5.50 5.99 -11.51
N ILE A 16 -4.83 6.77 -12.35
CA ILE A 16 -4.11 6.25 -13.51
C ILE A 16 -2.68 5.88 -13.08
N PHE A 17 -2.23 4.69 -13.45
CA PHE A 17 -0.87 4.23 -13.15
C PHE A 17 -0.08 4.02 -14.44
N GLU A 18 1.18 4.41 -14.41
CA GLU A 18 2.14 4.26 -15.51
C GLU A 18 3.41 3.66 -14.90
N LYS A 19 3.75 2.43 -15.28
CA LYS A 19 5.00 1.79 -14.83
C LYS A 19 6.14 2.45 -15.59
N LEU A 20 7.08 3.05 -14.88
CA LEU A 20 8.23 3.76 -15.47
C LEU A 20 9.46 2.88 -15.63
N SER A 21 9.68 1.96 -14.68
CA SER A 21 10.77 0.99 -14.72
C SER A 21 10.51 -0.19 -13.79
N PHE A 22 11.22 -1.30 -14.01
CA PHE A 22 11.20 -2.50 -13.19
C PHE A 22 12.61 -3.07 -13.08
N ASN A 23 13.06 -3.41 -11.87
CA ASN A 23 14.40 -3.94 -11.62
C ASN A 23 14.43 -5.46 -11.35
N GLY A 24 13.33 -6.17 -11.59
CA GLY A 24 13.20 -7.60 -11.26
C GLY A 24 12.51 -7.87 -9.92
N THR A 25 12.51 -6.89 -8.99
CA THR A 25 11.90 -7.02 -7.66
C THR A 25 10.87 -5.94 -7.38
N SER A 26 11.14 -4.70 -7.80
CA SER A 26 10.29 -3.54 -7.58
C SER A 26 10.13 -2.71 -8.84
N SER A 27 9.01 -1.96 -8.91
CA SER A 27 8.72 -1.05 -10.00
C SER A 27 8.68 0.39 -9.52
N VAL A 28 9.16 1.31 -10.34
CA VAL A 28 8.84 2.74 -10.20
C VAL A 28 7.54 2.99 -10.96
N VAL A 29 6.54 3.54 -10.28
CA VAL A 29 5.21 3.78 -10.84
C VAL A 29 4.85 5.24 -10.70
N LYS A 30 4.53 5.89 -11.82
CA LYS A 30 3.91 7.21 -11.84
C LYS A 30 2.42 7.06 -11.59
N CYS A 31 1.93 7.83 -10.63
CA CYS A 31 0.54 7.78 -10.18
C CYS A 31 -0.11 9.13 -10.49
N LYS A 32 -1.25 9.12 -11.20
CA LYS A 32 -2.07 10.30 -11.45
C LYS A 32 -3.46 10.08 -10.83
N PRO A 33 -3.67 10.47 -9.56
CA PRO A 33 -4.98 10.39 -8.93
C PRO A 33 -5.92 11.43 -9.58
N LEU A 34 -7.09 10.99 -10.05
CA LEU A 34 -8.13 11.88 -10.61
C LEU A 34 -9.10 12.37 -9.52
N THR A 35 -9.10 11.69 -8.38
CA THR A 35 -9.79 12.07 -7.14
C THR A 35 -8.77 12.29 -6.02
N GLY A 36 -9.21 12.79 -4.85
CA GLY A 36 -8.31 13.09 -3.72
C GLY A 36 -8.72 12.41 -2.40
N ARG A 37 -8.99 11.10 -2.42
CA ARG A 37 -9.39 10.36 -1.20
C ARG A 37 -8.19 10.10 -0.28
N MET A 38 -8.45 9.96 1.01
CA MET A 38 -7.42 9.65 2.01
C MET A 38 -6.75 8.31 1.68
N HIS A 39 -5.41 8.31 1.62
CA HIS A 39 -4.58 7.14 1.30
C HIS A 39 -4.81 6.52 -0.08
N GLN A 40 -5.47 7.22 -1.00
CA GLN A 40 -5.92 6.70 -2.29
C GLN A 40 -4.87 5.87 -3.05
N ILE A 41 -3.70 6.45 -3.31
CA ILE A 41 -2.64 5.77 -4.07
C ILE A 41 -2.18 4.50 -3.34
N ARG A 42 -2.04 4.56 -2.01
CA ARG A 42 -1.56 3.45 -1.17
C ARG A 42 -2.51 2.27 -1.22
N VAL A 43 -3.80 2.54 -1.04
CA VAL A 43 -4.87 1.52 -1.06
C VAL A 43 -5.03 0.93 -2.46
N HIS A 44 -4.99 1.76 -3.51
CA HIS A 44 -5.09 1.25 -4.90
C HIS A 44 -3.93 0.32 -5.24
N LEU A 45 -2.69 0.72 -4.92
CA LEU A 45 -1.52 -0.11 -5.17
C LEU A 45 -1.55 -1.41 -4.36
N GLN A 46 -2.01 -1.36 -3.11
CA GLN A 46 -2.26 -2.56 -2.29
C GLN A 46 -3.32 -3.46 -2.93
N TYR A 47 -4.46 -2.91 -3.35
CA TYR A 47 -5.55 -3.65 -3.99
C TYR A 47 -5.08 -4.35 -5.28
N LEU A 48 -4.20 -3.70 -6.05
CA LEU A 48 -3.59 -4.32 -7.23
C LEU A 48 -2.57 -5.43 -6.90
N GLY A 49 -2.19 -5.57 -5.62
CA GLY A 49 -1.19 -6.53 -5.14
C GLY A 49 0.24 -6.01 -5.17
N TYR A 50 0.43 -4.71 -5.39
CA TYR A 50 1.74 -4.05 -5.49
C TYR A 50 1.87 -2.91 -4.46
N PRO A 51 1.73 -3.19 -3.14
CA PRO A 51 1.78 -2.16 -2.12
C PRO A 51 3.11 -1.39 -2.14
N ILE A 52 3.07 -0.13 -1.72
CA ILE A 52 4.25 0.73 -1.68
C ILE A 52 5.30 0.11 -0.74
N ILE A 53 6.56 0.09 -1.19
CA ILE A 53 7.68 -0.41 -0.40
C ILE A 53 7.81 0.43 0.88
N ASN A 54 8.02 -0.25 2.00
CA ASN A 54 8.12 0.35 3.33
C ASN A 54 6.89 1.15 3.78
N ASP A 55 5.72 0.91 3.18
CA ASP A 55 4.47 1.44 3.69
C ASP A 55 4.11 0.74 5.02
N PRO A 56 4.16 1.42 6.17
CA PRO A 56 3.98 0.79 7.48
C PRO A 56 2.54 0.36 7.74
N ILE A 57 1.59 0.82 6.92
CA ILE A 57 0.17 0.50 7.08
C ILE A 57 -0.22 -0.55 6.05
N TYR A 58 -0.01 -0.30 4.76
CA TYR A 58 -0.59 -1.11 3.68
C TYR A 58 0.33 -2.21 3.13
N ASN A 59 1.58 -2.28 3.59
CA ASN A 59 2.53 -3.32 3.20
C ASN A 59 2.92 -4.20 4.40
N HIS A 60 1.90 -4.78 5.06
CA HIS A 60 2.11 -5.59 6.27
C HIS A 60 1.50 -6.98 6.11
N GLU A 61 2.35 -7.99 5.89
CA GLU A 61 1.92 -9.36 5.60
C GLU A 61 1.13 -9.99 6.76
N HIS A 62 1.54 -9.78 8.01
CA HIS A 62 0.79 -10.29 9.16
C HIS A 62 -0.62 -9.69 9.30
N VAL A 63 -0.83 -8.48 8.79
CA VAL A 63 -2.10 -7.77 8.91
C VAL A 63 -3.01 -8.11 7.73
N PHE A 64 -2.49 -8.07 6.51
CA PHE A 64 -3.25 -8.23 5.26
C PHE A 64 -3.09 -9.60 4.58
N GLY A 65 -2.37 -10.53 5.19
CA GLY A 65 -2.10 -11.86 4.66
C GLY A 65 -1.02 -11.89 3.56
N PRO A 66 -0.75 -13.08 2.99
CA PRO A 66 0.33 -13.30 2.02
C PRO A 66 0.12 -12.55 0.70
N LEU A 67 -1.14 -12.31 0.32
CA LEU A 67 -1.50 -11.51 -0.86
C LEU A 67 -1.56 -10.00 -0.58
N LYS A 68 -1.26 -9.59 0.66
CA LYS A 68 -1.18 -8.20 1.10
C LYS A 68 -2.45 -7.40 0.74
N GLY A 69 -3.63 -8.00 0.84
CA GLY A 69 -4.90 -7.33 0.58
C GLY A 69 -5.24 -7.11 -0.91
N LYS A 70 -4.58 -7.84 -1.82
CA LYS A 70 -4.94 -7.86 -3.24
C LYS A 70 -6.45 -8.15 -3.41
N ASN A 71 -7.09 -7.45 -4.35
CA ASN A 71 -8.53 -7.50 -4.60
C ASN A 71 -9.43 -7.13 -3.39
N GLY A 72 -8.86 -6.60 -2.31
CA GLY A 72 -9.58 -6.35 -1.06
C GLY A 72 -9.82 -7.63 -0.24
N GLU A 73 -9.17 -8.75 -0.59
CA GLU A 73 -9.29 -10.01 0.12
C GLU A 73 -8.44 -10.00 1.40
N ILE A 74 -9.03 -9.49 2.48
CA ILE A 74 -8.36 -9.37 3.79
C ILE A 74 -8.90 -10.42 4.78
N GLY A 75 -10.14 -10.90 4.60
CA GLY A 75 -10.76 -11.90 5.48
C GLY A 75 -11.01 -11.43 6.92
N LYS A 76 -10.87 -10.13 7.19
CA LYS A 76 -11.01 -9.52 8.52
C LYS A 76 -12.04 -8.40 8.49
N SER A 77 -12.72 -8.18 9.61
CA SER A 77 -13.53 -6.99 9.80
C SER A 77 -12.65 -5.74 9.91
N ARG A 78 -13.22 -4.57 9.68
CA ARG A 78 -12.53 -3.28 9.83
C ARG A 78 -11.91 -3.12 11.23
N ASP A 79 -12.64 -3.52 12.26
CA ASP A 79 -12.21 -3.34 13.65
C ASP A 79 -11.06 -4.30 13.99
N GLN A 80 -11.10 -5.54 13.50
CA GLN A 80 -9.97 -6.47 13.63
C GLN A 80 -8.72 -5.96 12.91
N LEU A 81 -8.91 -5.40 11.71
CA LEU A 81 -7.81 -4.83 10.93
C LEU A 81 -7.15 -3.64 11.65
N LEU A 82 -7.97 -2.79 12.28
CA LEU A 82 -7.48 -1.66 13.06
C LEU A 82 -6.70 -2.12 14.29
N GLU A 83 -7.22 -3.12 15.01
CA GLU A 83 -6.55 -3.70 16.17
C GLU A 83 -5.18 -4.27 15.80
N ASP A 84 -5.11 -5.05 14.71
CA ASP A 84 -3.87 -5.66 14.24
C ASP A 84 -2.83 -4.59 13.83
N LEU A 85 -3.26 -3.51 13.17
CA LEU A 85 -2.39 -2.39 12.80
C LEU A 85 -1.87 -1.62 14.01
N LEU A 86 -2.70 -1.40 15.02
CA LEU A 86 -2.29 -0.73 16.26
C LEU A 86 -1.26 -1.56 17.02
N LYS A 87 -1.46 -2.89 17.08
CA LYS A 87 -0.49 -3.82 17.67
C LYS A 87 0.84 -3.79 16.91
N ALA A 88 0.79 -3.91 15.58
CA ALA A 88 1.98 -3.87 14.73
C ALA A 88 2.77 -2.55 14.90
N HIS A 89 2.10 -1.41 14.85
CA HIS A 89 2.75 -0.10 15.01
C HIS A 89 3.33 0.09 16.41
N SER A 90 2.63 -0.38 17.46
CA SER A 90 3.12 -0.29 18.84
C SER A 90 4.38 -1.14 19.04
N LEU A 91 4.43 -2.34 18.45
CA LEU A 91 5.61 -3.21 18.48
C LEU A 91 6.78 -2.64 17.67
N GLN A 92 6.52 -2.10 16.48
CA GLN A 92 7.55 -1.46 15.67
C GLN A 92 8.15 -0.24 16.38
N LYS A 93 7.31 0.58 17.01
CA LYS A 93 7.74 1.71 17.83
C LYS A 93 8.62 1.23 18.99
N TRP A 94 8.22 0.18 19.69
CA TRP A 94 8.99 -0.39 20.80
C TRP A 94 10.36 -0.95 20.34
N LEU A 95 10.42 -1.64 19.21
CA LEU A 95 11.67 -2.20 18.67
C LEU A 95 12.67 -1.12 18.20
N ILE A 96 12.16 0.02 17.73
CA ILE A 96 12.99 1.20 17.40
C ILE A 96 13.51 1.86 18.68
N GLU A 97 12.66 1.98 19.71
CA GLU A 97 13.05 2.54 21.02
C GLU A 97 14.14 1.71 21.72
N ASP A 98 14.11 0.37 21.58
CA ASP A 98 15.14 -0.53 22.08
C ASP A 98 16.39 -0.65 21.17
N GLY A 99 16.43 0.05 20.03
CA GLY A 99 17.58 0.10 19.13
C GLY A 99 17.83 -1.19 18.33
N LEU A 100 16.82 -2.06 18.19
CA LEU A 100 16.94 -3.37 17.54
C LEU A 100 16.66 -3.34 16.02
N LEU A 101 16.21 -2.21 15.46
CA LEU A 101 15.94 -2.01 14.02
C LEU A 101 16.55 -0.69 13.52
N SER A 102 17.39 -0.74 12.47
CA SER A 102 17.93 0.44 11.78
C SER A 102 17.15 0.78 10.49
N GLN A 103 16.87 2.07 10.27
CA GLN A 103 16.22 2.60 9.07
C GLN A 103 17.26 2.93 7.99
N ASP A 104 17.68 1.96 7.18
CA ASP A 104 18.55 2.25 6.04
C ASP A 104 17.83 1.95 4.71
N PHE A 105 17.85 2.93 3.80
CA PHE A 105 17.34 2.82 2.43
C PHE A 105 18.38 3.38 1.47
N GLU A 106 18.71 2.64 0.41
CA GLU A 106 19.53 3.16 -0.68
C GLU A 106 18.80 2.98 -2.01
N SER A 107 18.41 4.12 -2.62
CA SER A 107 17.72 4.17 -3.90
C SER A 107 18.71 4.43 -5.03
N LYS A 108 18.71 3.55 -6.05
CA LYS A 108 19.29 3.85 -7.37
C LYS A 108 18.27 3.57 -8.46
N THR A 109 18.09 4.55 -9.34
CA THR A 109 17.11 4.54 -10.43
C THR A 109 17.76 4.09 -11.74
N PRO A 110 17.07 3.24 -12.52
CA PRO A 110 17.08 3.37 -13.97
C PRO A 110 15.66 3.53 -14.55
N ILE A 111 15.59 4.12 -15.75
CA ILE A 111 14.38 4.47 -16.52
C ILE A 111 14.16 3.45 -17.66
N ILE A 112 12.89 3.31 -18.10
CA ILE A 112 12.34 2.97 -19.44
C ILE A 112 11.63 1.58 -19.51
N ASP A 113 10.30 1.58 -19.58
CA ASP A 113 9.48 1.20 -20.77
C ASP A 113 7.96 1.42 -20.48
N ASP A 114 7.22 1.95 -21.45
CA ASP A 114 5.88 2.56 -21.31
C ASP A 114 4.76 1.54 -21.54
N GLN A 115 4.06 1.19 -20.45
CA GLN A 115 2.71 0.65 -20.51
C GLN A 115 1.81 1.43 -19.53
N LYS A 116 0.79 2.09 -20.08
CA LYS A 116 -0.23 2.83 -19.33
C LYS A 116 -1.41 1.92 -19.04
N THR A 117 -1.80 1.83 -17.77
CA THR A 117 -3.01 1.09 -17.38
C THR A 117 -3.88 1.97 -16.47
N LYS A 118 -5.16 2.05 -16.82
CA LYS A 118 -6.17 2.83 -16.10
C LYS A 118 -6.92 1.93 -15.13
N TYR A 119 -7.07 2.37 -13.88
CA TYR A 119 -7.81 1.63 -12.85
C TYR A 119 -8.83 2.54 -12.14
N HIS A 120 -10.03 2.01 -11.95
CA HIS A 120 -11.14 2.64 -11.23
C HIS A 120 -11.53 1.72 -10.07
N LEU A 121 -11.48 2.24 -8.83
CA LEU A 121 -11.73 1.48 -7.59
C LEU A 121 -12.50 2.38 -6.64
N MET A 122 -13.47 1.87 -5.88
CA MET A 122 -14.22 2.69 -4.91
C MET A 122 -13.57 2.63 -3.52
N LEU A 123 -13.40 3.78 -2.85
CA LEU A 123 -12.73 3.95 -1.55
C LEU A 123 -13.63 4.57 -0.48
#